data_AF-A0A6P7GK29-F1
#
_entry.id   AF-A0A6P7GK29-F1
#
_cell.length_a   1.000
_cell.length_b   1.000
_cell.length_c   1.000
_cell.angle_alpha   90.00
_cell.angle_beta   90.00
_cell.angle_gamma   90.00
#
_symmetry.space_group_name_H-M   'P 1'
#
loop_
_entity.id
_entity.type
_entity.pdbx_description
1 polymer ?
#
loop_
_entity_poly.entity_id
_entity_poly.type
_entity_poly.pdbx_seq_one_letter_code
_entity_poly.pdbx_strand_id
1 'polypeptide(L)'
;MLPPLYKMENYTHCAVDSDNYYCFVQARLTVPSTNLNIIKLIKNSSLDISRFDRNFIYRTLCIPKLFIENKSKLYSYSSTLVNQDIERFQLSAQIEDATCKKIKLEMNVYDIICLAVLVFYHILVILATCKGKIYEKKNGLKCIISKLSLVHTWKLRSKVPDTRDFKNLRNMNGSRVLAMLFIIFIHLAIAYNTSFISKPEIYEHVYRTILDNGLGCLPVLIVSYFFLVSSWLLTIQVYNIHEKGQLSFKNIGILIINRYF
;
A
#
# COMPACT_ATOMS: atom_id res chain seq x y z
N MET A 1 -28.55 8.76 -14.62
CA MET A 1 -27.39 8.55 -13.72
C MET A 1 -26.45 7.55 -14.37
N LEU A 2 -25.13 7.64 -14.15
CA LEU A 2 -24.17 6.67 -14.69
C LEU A 2 -24.01 5.44 -13.78
N PRO A 3 -23.65 4.27 -14.32
CA PRO A 3 -23.24 3.13 -13.52
C PRO A 3 -21.98 3.43 -12.70
N PRO A 4 -21.75 2.71 -11.59
CA PRO A 4 -20.52 2.85 -10.82
C PRO A 4 -19.30 2.47 -11.68
N LEU A 5 -18.21 3.23 -11.54
CA LEU A 5 -16.97 3.01 -12.28
C LEU A 5 -16.37 1.65 -11.97
N TYR A 6 -16.32 1.31 -10.68
CA TYR A 6 -15.79 0.06 -10.16
C TYR A 6 -16.90 -0.72 -9.48
N LYS A 7 -17.00 -2.03 -9.74
CA LYS A 7 -17.81 -2.95 -8.94
C LYS A 7 -17.14 -4.30 -8.91
N MET A 8 -17.01 -4.85 -7.71
CA MET A 8 -16.41 -6.17 -7.51
C MET A 8 -17.48 -7.18 -7.14
N GLU A 9 -17.43 -8.36 -7.75
CA GLU A 9 -18.12 -9.53 -7.25
C GLU A 9 -17.45 -10.10 -5.99
N ASN A 10 -18.22 -10.87 -5.23
CA ASN A 10 -17.72 -11.46 -4.00
C ASN A 10 -16.73 -12.59 -4.31
N TYR A 11 -15.45 -12.33 -4.03
CA TYR A 11 -14.36 -13.28 -4.27
C TYR A 11 -14.59 -14.62 -3.55
N THR A 12 -15.01 -14.62 -2.28
CA THR A 12 -15.19 -15.86 -1.51
C THR A 12 -16.38 -16.66 -2.01
N HIS A 13 -17.45 -15.99 -2.45
CA HIS A 13 -18.60 -16.67 -3.05
C HIS A 13 -18.23 -17.31 -4.39
N CYS A 14 -17.47 -16.60 -5.23
CA CYS A 14 -17.00 -17.14 -6.50
C CYS A 14 -16.08 -18.36 -6.31
N ALA A 15 -15.30 -18.35 -5.22
CA ALA A 15 -14.36 -19.41 -4.88
C ALA A 15 -14.99 -20.73 -4.40
N VAL A 16 -16.29 -20.74 -4.10
CA VAL A 16 -17.00 -21.95 -3.64
C VAL A 16 -16.96 -23.04 -4.71
N ASP A 17 -16.98 -22.65 -5.97
CA ASP A 17 -16.87 -23.57 -7.11
C ASP A 17 -15.43 -23.54 -7.65
N SER A 18 -14.78 -24.71 -7.64
CA SER A 18 -13.39 -24.88 -8.07
C SER A 18 -13.16 -24.65 -9.57
N ASP A 19 -14.22 -24.71 -10.37
CA ASP A 19 -14.17 -24.47 -11.82
C ASP A 19 -14.39 -23.01 -12.19
N ASN A 20 -14.66 -22.13 -11.22
CA ASN A 20 -14.78 -20.71 -11.45
C ASN A 20 -13.42 -19.99 -11.44
N TYR A 21 -13.33 -18.94 -12.24
CA TYR A 21 -12.22 -18.02 -12.28
C TYR A 21 -12.72 -16.63 -11.94
N TYR A 22 -11.83 -15.86 -11.32
CA TYR A 22 -12.08 -14.47 -11.02
C TYR A 22 -11.46 -13.60 -12.10
N CYS A 23 -12.31 -12.93 -12.86
CA CYS A 23 -11.91 -12.16 -14.04
C CYS A 23 -12.05 -10.66 -13.79
N PHE A 24 -10.98 -9.93 -14.05
CA PHE A 24 -10.99 -8.47 -14.12
C PHE A 24 -11.32 -8.09 -15.55
N VAL A 25 -12.40 -7.34 -15.76
CA VAL A 25 -12.84 -6.91 -17.09
C VAL A 25 -12.96 -5.40 -17.18
N GLN A 26 -12.50 -4.87 -18.31
CA GLN A 26 -12.68 -3.48 -18.71
C GLN A 26 -13.71 -3.45 -19.83
N ALA A 27 -14.81 -2.75 -19.59
CA ALA A 27 -15.90 -2.62 -20.55
C ALA A 27 -16.06 -1.16 -20.98
N ARG A 28 -16.09 -0.91 -22.29
CA ARG A 28 -16.43 0.40 -22.86
C ARG A 28 -17.93 0.57 -22.86
N LEU A 29 -18.41 1.70 -22.34
CA LEU A 29 -19.82 2.06 -22.40
C LEU A 29 -20.20 2.50 -23.82
N THR A 30 -21.30 1.97 -24.32
CA THR A 30 -21.97 2.40 -25.55
C THR A 30 -23.27 3.10 -25.16
N VAL A 31 -23.35 4.39 -25.47
CA VAL A 31 -24.52 5.21 -25.20
C VAL A 31 -25.36 5.28 -26.47
N PRO A 32 -26.68 5.03 -26.42
CA PRO A 32 -27.57 5.29 -27.55
C PRO A 32 -27.43 6.75 -28.03
N SER A 33 -27.36 6.96 -29.34
CA SER A 33 -27.15 8.27 -29.96
C SER A 33 -28.22 9.32 -29.60
N THR A 34 -29.36 8.87 -29.05
CA THR A 34 -30.47 9.71 -28.59
C THR A 34 -30.20 10.45 -27.28
N ASN A 35 -29.19 10.06 -26.48
CA ASN A 35 -28.94 10.66 -25.16
C ASN A 35 -27.69 11.58 -25.13
N LEU A 36 -27.84 12.76 -25.73
CA LEU A 36 -26.77 13.78 -25.82
C LEU A 36 -26.21 14.23 -24.47
N ASN A 37 -27.04 14.23 -23.42
CA ASN A 37 -26.62 14.67 -22.08
C ASN A 37 -25.62 13.69 -21.45
N ILE A 38 -25.86 12.38 -21.56
CA ILE A 38 -24.93 11.36 -21.07
C ILE A 38 -23.63 11.38 -21.88
N ILE A 39 -23.72 11.52 -23.20
CA ILE A 39 -22.55 11.62 -24.09
C ILE A 39 -21.68 12.81 -23.67
N LYS A 40 -22.28 13.99 -23.45
CA LYS A 40 -21.56 15.17 -23.01
C LYS A 40 -20.90 14.97 -21.64
N LEU A 41 -21.59 14.30 -20.72
CA LEU A 41 -21.07 14.04 -19.37
C LEU A 41 -19.86 13.10 -19.42
N ILE A 42 -19.93 12.01 -20.20
CA ILE A 42 -18.81 11.09 -20.38
C ILE A 42 -17.63 11.80 -21.06
N LYS A 43 -17.87 12.52 -22.17
CA LYS A 43 -16.82 13.25 -22.88
C LYS A 43 -16.14 14.32 -22.02
N ASN A 44 -16.90 15.03 -21.19
CA ASN A 44 -16.33 16.02 -20.28
C ASN A 44 -15.47 15.35 -19.20
N SER A 45 -15.84 14.15 -18.73
CA SER A 45 -15.04 13.42 -17.75
C SER A 45 -13.72 12.91 -18.33
N SER A 46 -13.69 12.48 -19.60
CA SER A 46 -12.47 11.98 -20.23
C SER A 46 -11.46 13.07 -20.58
N LEU A 47 -11.90 14.33 -20.69
CA LEU A 47 -11.04 15.47 -21.02
C LEU A 47 -10.44 16.15 -19.77
N ASP A 48 -11.02 15.91 -18.59
CA ASP A 48 -10.60 16.52 -17.33
C ASP A 48 -9.59 15.60 -16.63
N ILE A 49 -8.34 16.05 -16.49
CA ILE A 49 -7.26 15.29 -15.84
C ILE A 49 -7.53 14.97 -14.37
N SER A 50 -8.45 15.70 -13.72
CA SER A 50 -8.83 15.47 -12.34
C SER A 50 -9.96 14.43 -12.18
N ARG A 51 -10.50 13.94 -13.30
CA ARG A 51 -11.61 12.98 -13.32
C ARG A 51 -11.18 11.63 -13.88
N PHE A 52 -11.87 10.58 -13.44
CA PHE A 52 -11.70 9.28 -14.07
C PHE A 52 -12.41 9.25 -15.42
N ASP A 53 -11.81 8.55 -16.38
CA ASP A 53 -12.42 8.32 -17.68
C ASP A 53 -13.68 7.47 -17.53
N ARG A 54 -14.84 8.09 -17.77
CA ARG A 54 -16.14 7.40 -17.70
C ARG A 54 -16.55 6.74 -19.02
N ASN A 55 -15.67 6.69 -20.02
CA ASN A 55 -15.89 5.82 -21.20
C ASN A 55 -15.82 4.34 -20.83
N PHE A 56 -15.11 4.02 -19.74
CA PHE A 56 -14.91 2.65 -19.28
C PHE A 56 -15.56 2.42 -17.93
N ILE A 57 -15.97 1.17 -17.72
CA ILE A 57 -16.29 0.64 -16.41
C ILE A 57 -15.46 -0.61 -16.16
N TYR A 58 -15.12 -0.83 -14.90
CA TYR A 58 -14.29 -1.93 -14.44
C TYR A 58 -15.11 -2.85 -13.56
N ARG A 59 -15.10 -4.13 -13.89
CA ARG A 59 -15.83 -5.15 -13.14
C ARG A 59 -14.91 -6.29 -12.79
N THR A 60 -15.19 -6.92 -11.65
CA THR A 60 -14.73 -8.29 -11.43
C THR A 60 -15.92 -9.22 -11.58
N LEU A 61 -15.71 -10.32 -12.29
CA LEU A 61 -16.74 -11.29 -12.64
C LEU A 61 -16.29 -12.70 -12.26
N CYS A 62 -17.23 -13.50 -11.79
CA CYS A 62 -17.10 -14.92 -11.60
C CYS A 62 -17.46 -15.66 -12.89
N ILE A 63 -16.47 -16.25 -13.55
CA ILE A 63 -16.66 -16.87 -14.86
C ILE A 63 -16.29 -18.36 -14.80
N PRO A 64 -17.20 -19.26 -15.20
CA PRO A 64 -16.90 -20.69 -15.28
C PRO A 64 -15.81 -20.97 -16.32
N LYS A 65 -14.97 -21.97 -16.05
CA LYS A 65 -13.87 -22.41 -16.92
C LYS A 65 -14.26 -22.60 -18.39
N LEU A 66 -15.46 -23.12 -18.65
CA LEU A 66 -16.01 -23.36 -19.99
C LEU A 66 -15.97 -22.13 -20.91
N PHE A 67 -16.08 -20.92 -20.34
CA PHE A 67 -16.09 -19.67 -21.10
C PHE A 67 -14.71 -19.03 -21.25
N ILE A 68 -13.68 -19.55 -20.59
CA ILE A 68 -12.34 -18.94 -20.54
C ILE A 68 -11.41 -19.50 -21.61
N GLU A 69 -11.68 -20.73 -22.06
CA GLU A 69 -10.86 -21.42 -23.06
C GLU A 69 -10.77 -20.66 -24.40
N ASN A 70 -11.78 -19.84 -24.70
CA ASN A 70 -11.82 -19.02 -25.90
C ASN A 70 -12.12 -17.56 -25.56
N LYS A 71 -11.25 -16.63 -25.99
CA LYS A 71 -11.41 -15.19 -25.78
C LYS A 71 -12.75 -14.66 -26.28
N SER A 72 -13.25 -15.15 -27.41
CA SER A 72 -14.55 -14.73 -27.95
C SER A 72 -15.71 -15.12 -27.03
N LYS A 73 -15.68 -16.36 -26.49
CA LYS A 73 -16.67 -16.83 -25.50
C LYS A 73 -16.57 -16.03 -24.21
N LEU A 74 -15.35 -15.77 -23.73
CA LEU A 74 -15.09 -14.96 -22.54
C LEU A 74 -15.69 -13.56 -22.69
N TYR A 75 -15.42 -12.91 -23.82
CA TYR A 75 -15.87 -11.53 -24.07
C TYR A 75 -17.39 -11.46 -24.25
N SER A 76 -17.98 -12.42 -24.98
CA SER A 76 -19.43 -12.49 -25.16
C SER A 76 -20.14 -12.74 -23.84
N TYR A 77 -19.72 -13.74 -23.06
CA TYR A 77 -20.32 -14.07 -21.77
C TYR A 77 -20.15 -12.93 -20.75
N SER A 78 -18.95 -12.36 -20.66
CA SER A 78 -18.68 -11.20 -19.80
C SER A 78 -19.52 -10.00 -20.20
N SER A 79 -19.69 -9.76 -21.51
CA SER A 79 -20.54 -8.69 -22.02
C SER A 79 -21.99 -8.89 -21.60
N THR A 80 -22.52 -10.11 -21.68
CA THR A 80 -23.89 -10.41 -21.21
C THR A 80 -24.05 -10.09 -19.73
N LEU A 81 -23.13 -10.54 -18.88
CA LEU A 81 -23.20 -10.29 -17.43
C LEU A 81 -23.12 -8.79 -17.10
N VAL A 82 -22.20 -8.07 -17.75
CA VAL A 82 -22.05 -6.62 -17.54
C VAL A 82 -23.29 -5.87 -18.02
N ASN A 83 -23.85 -6.23 -19.18
CA ASN A 83 -25.05 -5.60 -19.72
C ASN A 83 -26.27 -5.84 -18.82
N GLN A 84 -26.42 -7.03 -18.25
CA GLN A 84 -27.46 -7.33 -17.25
C GLN A 84 -27.29 -6.46 -15.99
N ASP A 85 -26.06 -6.27 -15.50
CA ASP A 85 -25.78 -5.41 -14.33
C ASP A 85 -26.14 -3.94 -14.56
N ILE A 86 -25.96 -3.44 -15.79
CA ILE A 86 -26.15 -2.03 -16.11
C ILE A 86 -27.45 -1.71 -16.85
N GLU A 87 -28.31 -2.69 -17.10
CA GLU A 87 -29.55 -2.54 -17.87
C GLU A 87 -30.43 -1.38 -17.38
N ARG A 88 -30.52 -1.23 -16.05
CA ARG A 88 -31.26 -0.13 -15.39
C ARG A 88 -30.80 1.28 -15.76
N PHE A 89 -29.60 1.42 -16.31
CA PHE A 89 -29.05 2.71 -16.74
C PHE A 89 -29.34 3.03 -18.21
N GLN A 90 -30.00 2.11 -18.94
CA GLN A 90 -30.30 2.25 -20.38
C GLN A 90 -29.02 2.44 -21.21
N LEU A 91 -27.94 1.77 -20.81
CA LEU A 91 -26.64 1.77 -21.48
C LEU A 91 -26.25 0.34 -21.85
N SER A 92 -25.44 0.21 -22.88
CA SER A 92 -24.77 -1.05 -23.20
C SER A 92 -23.28 -0.94 -22.89
N ALA A 93 -22.62 -2.08 -22.72
CA ALA A 93 -21.19 -2.16 -22.56
C ALA A 93 -20.62 -3.25 -23.45
N GLN A 94 -19.42 -2.99 -24.00
CA GLN A 94 -18.65 -3.95 -24.77
C GLN A 94 -17.32 -4.19 -24.07
N ILE A 95 -16.94 -5.46 -23.92
CA ILE A 95 -15.68 -5.84 -23.29
C ILE A 95 -14.52 -5.52 -24.24
N GLU A 96 -13.54 -4.75 -23.76
CA GLU A 96 -12.28 -4.50 -24.48
C GLU A 96 -11.16 -5.40 -24.00
N ASP A 97 -11.03 -5.54 -22.67
CA ASP A 97 -10.02 -6.36 -22.04
C ASP A 97 -10.60 -7.19 -20.91
N ALA A 98 -10.06 -8.40 -20.77
CA ALA A 98 -10.45 -9.35 -19.74
C ALA A 98 -9.24 -10.19 -19.31
N THR A 99 -8.87 -10.08 -18.04
CA THR A 99 -7.81 -10.88 -17.42
C THR A 99 -8.38 -11.77 -16.33
N CYS A 100 -8.32 -13.08 -16.53
CA CYS A 100 -8.85 -14.08 -15.60
C CYS A 100 -7.74 -14.74 -14.80
N LYS A 101 -7.98 -14.92 -13.49
CA LYS A 101 -7.10 -15.69 -12.61
C LYS A 101 -7.90 -16.81 -11.96
N LYS A 102 -7.31 -18.01 -11.95
CA LYS A 102 -7.89 -19.13 -11.19
C LYS A 102 -7.90 -18.76 -9.72
N ILE A 103 -9.03 -19.00 -9.07
CA ILE A 103 -9.16 -18.73 -7.65
C ILE A 103 -8.34 -19.77 -6.88
N LYS A 104 -7.48 -19.27 -6.00
CA LYS A 104 -6.67 -20.10 -5.10
C LYS A 104 -6.93 -19.59 -3.69
N LEU A 105 -7.89 -20.22 -3.01
CA LEU A 105 -8.08 -20.04 -1.57
C LEU A 105 -7.14 -20.94 -0.74
N GLU A 106 -6.48 -21.89 -1.39
CA GLU A 106 -5.52 -22.77 -0.71
C GLU A 106 -4.35 -21.95 -0.19
N MET A 107 -4.11 -22.04 1.12
CA MET A 107 -2.92 -21.50 1.74
C MET A 107 -1.70 -22.19 1.14
N ASN A 108 -0.81 -21.41 0.53
CA ASN A 108 0.43 -21.94 0.01
C ASN A 108 1.32 -22.37 1.19
N VAL A 109 2.26 -23.29 0.95
CA VAL A 109 3.25 -23.70 1.95
C VAL A 109 4.03 -22.48 2.47
N TYR A 110 4.29 -21.49 1.61
CA TYR A 110 4.87 -20.21 2.00
C TYR A 110 3.98 -19.40 2.96
N ASP A 111 2.66 -19.39 2.76
CA ASP A 111 1.73 -18.69 3.65
C ASP A 111 1.71 -19.35 5.03
N ILE A 112 1.75 -20.68 5.08
CA ILE A 112 1.83 -21.46 6.31
C ILE A 112 3.16 -21.19 7.03
N ILE A 113 4.29 -21.21 6.31
CA ILE A 113 5.61 -20.90 6.88
C ILE A 113 5.63 -19.47 7.42
N CYS A 114 5.16 -18.49 6.65
CA CYS A 114 5.07 -17.09 7.08
C CYS A 114 4.21 -16.95 8.34
N LEU A 115 3.03 -17.58 8.37
CA LEU A 115 2.17 -17.58 9.53
C LEU A 115 2.86 -18.22 10.75
N ALA A 116 3.52 -19.37 10.57
CA ALA A 116 4.25 -20.05 11.63
C ALA A 116 5.39 -19.19 12.20
N VAL A 117 6.18 -18.54 11.32
CA VAL A 117 7.26 -17.62 11.71
C VAL A 117 6.69 -16.41 12.46
N LEU A 118 5.60 -15.82 11.98
CA LEU A 118 4.95 -14.68 12.64
C LEU A 118 4.42 -15.05 14.02
N VAL A 119 3.69 -16.17 14.13
CA VAL A 119 3.17 -16.68 15.40
C VAL A 119 4.30 -16.99 16.37
N PHE A 120 5.35 -17.68 15.90
CA PHE A 120 6.51 -17.99 16.71
C PHE A 120 7.24 -16.74 17.21
N TYR A 121 7.46 -15.75 16.32
CA TYR A 121 8.05 -14.47 16.67
C TYR A 121 7.20 -13.73 17.72
N HIS A 122 5.87 -13.69 17.55
CA HIS A 122 4.97 -13.09 18.52
C HIS A 122 5.05 -13.79 19.88
N ILE A 123 5.08 -15.12 19.92
CA ILE A 123 5.26 -15.89 21.16
C ILE A 123 6.58 -15.51 21.83
N LEU A 124 7.69 -15.44 21.08
CA LEU A 124 8.99 -15.02 21.62
C LEU A 124 8.95 -13.60 22.19
N VAL A 125 8.32 -12.65 21.49
CA VAL A 125 8.19 -11.26 21.94
C VAL A 125 7.32 -11.18 23.21
N ILE A 126 6.22 -11.92 23.29
CA ILE A 126 5.36 -11.97 24.48
C ILE A 126 6.12 -12.55 25.66
N LEU A 127 6.76 -13.71 25.49
CA LEU A 127 7.55 -14.37 26.54
C LEU A 127 8.72 -13.48 27.01
N ALA A 128 9.44 -12.86 26.09
CA ALA A 128 10.52 -11.92 26.40
C ALA A 128 9.99 -10.69 27.15
N THR A 129 8.82 -10.18 26.78
CA THR A 129 8.20 -9.03 27.44
C THR A 129 7.74 -9.35 28.86
N CYS A 130 7.08 -10.50 29.07
CA CYS A 130 6.67 -10.97 30.39
C CYS A 130 7.87 -11.28 31.29
N LYS A 131 8.84 -12.06 30.80
CA LYS A 131 10.05 -12.40 31.56
C LYS A 131 10.92 -11.17 31.82
N GLY A 132 11.04 -10.25 30.85
CA GLY A 132 11.78 -8.99 31.00
C GLY A 132 11.28 -8.16 32.17
N LYS A 133 9.95 -8.02 32.34
CA LYS A 133 9.34 -7.29 33.46
C LYS A 133 9.63 -7.94 34.82
N ILE A 134 9.64 -9.28 34.89
CA ILE A 134 9.93 -10.04 36.11
C ILE A 134 11.43 -10.01 36.45
N TYR A 135 12.29 -10.15 35.44
CA TYR A 135 13.75 -10.23 35.60
C TYR A 135 14.38 -8.87 35.92
N GLU A 136 13.86 -7.78 35.33
CA GLU A 136 14.26 -6.40 35.66
C GLU A 136 14.04 -6.10 37.15
N LYS A 137 12.97 -6.63 37.75
CA LYS A 137 12.66 -6.47 39.18
C LYS A 137 13.60 -7.25 40.11
N LYS A 138 14.25 -8.32 39.63
CA LYS A 138 15.06 -9.23 40.47
C LYS A 138 16.58 -9.06 40.32
N ASN A 139 17.12 -9.03 39.09
CA ASN A 139 18.57 -9.23 38.86
C ASN A 139 19.24 -8.16 37.98
N GLY A 140 18.51 -7.12 37.56
CA GLY A 140 19.03 -6.11 36.63
C GLY A 140 19.16 -6.60 35.18
N LEU A 141 19.50 -5.64 34.30
CA LEU A 141 19.19 -5.63 32.87
C LEU A 141 20.14 -6.46 31.95
N LYS A 142 20.57 -7.66 32.36
CA LYS A 142 21.64 -8.43 31.67
C LYS A 142 21.20 -9.73 30.94
N CYS A 143 19.92 -9.93 30.65
CA CYS A 143 19.49 -11.13 29.92
C CYS A 143 19.43 -10.88 28.41
N ILE A 144 20.04 -11.73 27.58
CA ILE A 144 19.97 -11.64 26.10
C ILE A 144 18.51 -11.64 25.61
N ILE A 145 17.63 -12.36 26.32
CA ILE A 145 16.19 -12.44 26.03
C ILE A 145 15.50 -11.07 26.25
N SER A 146 16.05 -10.18 27.09
CA SER A 146 15.46 -8.84 27.27
C SER A 146 15.56 -7.98 26.01
N LYS A 147 16.46 -8.26 25.08
CA LYS A 147 16.56 -7.54 23.80
C LYS A 147 15.35 -7.75 22.88
N LEU A 148 14.60 -8.84 23.08
CA LEU A 148 13.34 -9.13 22.38
C LEU A 148 12.11 -8.58 23.11
N SER A 149 12.28 -8.05 24.33
CA SER A 149 11.19 -7.44 25.09
C SER A 149 10.83 -6.08 24.51
N LEU A 150 9.54 -5.84 24.25
CA LEU A 150 9.04 -4.55 23.80
C LEU A 150 9.33 -3.44 24.82
N VAL A 151 9.13 -3.71 26.11
CA VAL A 151 9.32 -2.72 27.19
C VAL A 151 10.80 -2.32 27.31
N HIS A 152 11.70 -3.30 27.26
CA HIS A 152 13.14 -3.03 27.35
C HIS A 152 13.64 -2.29 26.10
N THR A 153 13.24 -2.74 24.91
CA THR A 153 13.61 -2.07 23.64
C THR A 153 13.04 -0.67 23.57
N TRP A 154 11.80 -0.45 24.05
CA TRP A 154 11.21 0.87 24.17
C TRP A 154 12.01 1.77 25.11
N LYS A 155 12.30 1.32 26.35
CA LYS A 155 13.14 2.07 27.30
C LYS A 155 14.51 2.43 26.72
N LEU A 156 15.16 1.49 26.03
CA LEU A 156 16.45 1.71 25.40
C LEU A 156 16.36 2.73 24.26
N ARG A 157 15.31 2.64 23.43
CA ARG A 157 15.12 3.50 22.25
C ARG A 157 14.57 4.90 22.60
N SER A 158 13.85 5.02 23.71
CA SER A 158 13.41 6.29 24.28
C SER A 158 14.48 6.98 25.14
N LYS A 159 15.59 6.30 25.43
CA LYS A 159 16.70 6.91 26.16
C LYS A 159 17.36 7.97 25.28
N VAL A 160 17.29 9.21 25.71
CA VAL A 160 17.94 10.34 25.04
C VAL A 160 19.46 10.16 25.11
N PRO A 161 20.18 10.09 23.98
CA PRO A 161 21.64 10.04 23.99
C PRO A 161 22.21 11.33 24.60
N ASP A 162 23.06 11.20 25.61
CA ASP A 162 23.75 12.32 26.24
C ASP A 162 25.04 12.69 25.49
N THR A 163 24.97 12.76 24.16
CA THR A 163 26.10 13.20 23.34
C THR A 163 25.93 14.67 22.95
N ARG A 164 27.04 15.41 22.90
CA ARG A 164 27.06 16.82 22.48
C ARG A 164 26.43 17.02 21.10
N ASP A 165 26.71 16.10 20.16
CA ASP A 165 26.15 16.12 18.81
C ASP A 165 24.63 15.93 18.81
N PHE A 166 24.12 15.00 19.63
CA PHE A 166 22.68 14.77 19.74
C PHE A 166 21.95 16.00 20.30
N LYS A 167 22.55 16.70 21.28
CA LYS A 167 22.00 17.96 21.82
C LYS A 167 21.97 19.07 20.77
N ASN A 168 23.04 19.22 19.99
CA ASN A 168 23.15 20.24 18.95
C ASN A 168 22.25 19.96 17.73
N LEU A 169 22.08 18.69 17.37
CA LEU A 169 21.32 18.25 16.19
C LEU A 169 19.95 17.68 16.56
N ARG A 170 19.44 18.00 17.75
CA ARG A 170 18.17 17.47 18.28
C ARG A 170 17.00 17.75 17.32
N ASN A 171 16.94 18.97 16.79
CA ASN A 171 15.86 19.39 15.89
C ASN A 171 15.91 18.61 14.56
N MET A 172 17.09 18.38 13.99
CA MET A 172 17.25 17.58 12.76
C MET A 172 16.90 16.10 12.98
N ASN A 173 17.24 15.55 14.15
CA ASN A 173 16.83 14.19 14.50
C ASN A 173 15.31 14.08 14.67
N GLY A 174 14.67 15.07 15.30
CA GLY A 174 13.22 15.14 15.45
C GLY A 174 12.50 15.29 14.12
N SER A 175 12.97 16.18 13.24
CA SER A 175 12.38 16.38 11.92
C SER A 175 12.51 15.16 11.02
N ARG A 176 13.61 14.40 11.12
CA ARG A 176 13.78 13.11 10.43
C ARG A 176 12.72 12.08 10.86
N VAL A 177 12.45 11.97 12.17
CA VAL A 177 11.41 11.05 12.69
C VAL A 177 10.04 11.47 12.17
N LEU A 178 9.74 12.77 12.19
CA LEU A 178 8.48 13.30 11.66
C LEU A 178 8.34 13.02 10.15
N ALA A 179 9.40 13.23 9.37
CA ALA A 179 9.41 12.92 7.94
C ALA A 179 9.18 11.42 7.67
N MET A 180 9.78 10.53 8.48
CA MET A 180 9.54 9.09 8.38
C MET A 180 8.06 8.73 8.62
N LEU A 181 7.42 9.36 9.62
CA LEU A 181 5.98 9.16 9.86
C LEU A 181 5.13 9.60 8.66
N PHE A 182 5.42 10.77 8.07
CA PHE A 182 4.71 11.21 6.87
C PHE A 182 4.91 10.26 5.69
N ILE A 183 6.12 9.75 5.48
CA ILE A 183 6.39 8.76 4.44
C ILE A 183 5.53 7.51 4.66
N ILE A 184 5.44 7.00 5.89
CA ILE A 184 4.59 5.84 6.22
C ILE A 184 3.12 6.14 5.89
N PHE A 185 2.59 7.30 6.31
CA PHE A 185 1.21 7.68 6.01
C PHE A 185 0.95 7.83 4.51
N ILE A 186 1.89 8.39 3.75
CA ILE A 186 1.79 8.50 2.29
C ILE A 186 1.71 7.11 1.65
N HIS A 187 2.55 6.16 2.06
CA HIS A 187 2.52 4.80 1.53
C HIS A 187 1.23 4.06 1.90
N LEU A 188 0.74 4.23 3.14
CA LEU A 188 -0.55 3.68 3.56
C LEU A 188 -1.71 4.28 2.76
N ALA A 189 -1.69 5.58 2.53
CA ALA A 189 -2.68 6.26 1.70
C ALA A 189 -2.63 5.72 0.26
N ILE A 190 -1.45 5.62 -0.36
CA ILE A 190 -1.30 5.05 -1.70
C ILE A 190 -1.84 3.62 -1.73
N ALA A 191 -1.45 2.76 -0.79
CA ALA A 191 -1.91 1.36 -0.75
C ALA A 191 -3.43 1.24 -0.57
N TYR A 192 -4.04 2.11 0.23
CA TYR A 192 -5.49 2.20 0.35
C TYR A 192 -6.14 2.66 -0.97
N ASN A 193 -5.50 3.61 -1.65
CA ASN A 193 -6.02 4.25 -2.86
C ASN A 193 -5.78 3.47 -4.16
N THR A 194 -4.85 2.51 -4.19
CA THR A 194 -4.62 1.63 -5.36
C THR A 194 -5.55 0.41 -5.39
N SER A 195 -6.42 0.27 -4.39
CA SER A 195 -7.48 -0.74 -4.37
C SER A 195 -8.71 -0.30 -5.18
N PHE A 196 -9.65 -1.21 -5.44
CA PHE A 196 -10.90 -0.87 -6.14
C PHE A 196 -11.67 0.23 -5.40
N ILE A 197 -11.77 1.40 -6.03
CA ILE A 197 -12.32 2.59 -5.39
C ILE A 197 -13.85 2.54 -5.40
N SER A 198 -14.46 2.43 -4.22
CA SER A 198 -15.93 2.39 -4.10
C SER A 198 -16.60 3.72 -4.43
N LYS A 199 -15.90 4.85 -4.25
CA LYS A 199 -16.42 6.22 -4.47
C LYS A 199 -15.37 7.08 -5.18
N PRO A 200 -15.21 6.96 -6.51
CA PRO A 200 -14.21 7.70 -7.27
C PRO A 200 -14.37 9.22 -7.15
N GLU A 201 -15.59 9.72 -6.91
CA GLU A 201 -15.88 11.16 -6.82
C GLU A 201 -15.12 11.85 -5.66
N ILE A 202 -14.87 11.13 -4.57
CA ILE A 202 -14.07 11.65 -3.44
C ILE A 202 -12.64 11.92 -3.91
N TYR A 203 -12.09 11.00 -4.71
CA TYR A 203 -10.75 11.12 -5.25
C TYR A 203 -10.65 12.22 -6.28
N GLU A 204 -11.62 12.32 -7.19
CA GLU A 204 -11.66 13.40 -8.18
C GLU A 204 -11.67 14.77 -7.47
N HIS A 205 -12.44 14.90 -6.39
CA HIS A 205 -12.43 16.12 -5.57
C HIS A 205 -11.07 16.36 -4.92
N VAL A 206 -10.48 15.35 -4.29
CA VAL A 206 -9.17 15.46 -3.63
C VAL A 206 -8.09 15.81 -4.64
N TYR A 207 -8.05 15.16 -5.80
CA TYR A 207 -7.08 15.44 -6.86
C TYR A 207 -7.23 16.86 -7.39
N ARG A 208 -8.45 17.31 -7.68
CA ARG A 208 -8.70 18.69 -8.09
C ARG A 208 -8.17 19.67 -7.05
N THR A 209 -8.54 19.51 -5.78
CA THR A 209 -8.08 20.38 -4.70
C THR A 209 -6.56 20.31 -4.48
N ILE A 210 -5.91 19.15 -4.62
CA ILE A 210 -4.47 18.99 -4.43
C ILE A 210 -3.68 19.59 -5.60
N LEU A 211 -4.12 19.34 -6.84
CA LEU A 211 -3.50 19.88 -8.06
C LEU A 211 -3.62 21.40 -8.11
N ASP A 212 -4.82 21.92 -7.82
CA ASP A 212 -5.08 23.36 -7.78
C ASP A 212 -4.27 24.07 -6.68
N ASN A 213 -3.97 23.37 -5.57
CA ASN A 213 -3.21 23.93 -4.44
C ASN A 213 -1.71 23.58 -4.44
N GLY A 214 -1.15 23.00 -5.51
CA GLY A 214 0.29 22.70 -5.63
C GLY A 214 0.83 21.63 -4.65
N LEU A 215 -0.04 21.01 -3.85
CA LEU A 215 0.30 20.03 -2.81
C LEU A 215 0.70 18.66 -3.39
N GLY A 216 0.50 18.44 -4.69
CA GLY A 216 0.88 17.19 -5.37
C GLY A 216 2.39 16.88 -5.31
N CYS A 217 3.24 17.91 -5.19
CA CYS A 217 4.69 17.76 -5.06
C CYS A 217 5.15 17.50 -3.62
N LEU A 218 4.28 17.69 -2.63
CA LEU A 218 4.64 17.57 -1.21
C LEU A 218 5.19 16.18 -0.84
N PRO A 219 4.64 15.04 -1.30
CA PRO A 219 5.21 13.73 -1.04
C PRO A 219 6.65 13.59 -1.52
N VAL A 220 6.95 14.08 -2.73
CA VAL A 220 8.30 14.03 -3.32
C VAL A 220 9.27 14.88 -2.51
N LEU A 221 8.83 16.07 -2.09
CA LEU A 221 9.61 16.97 -1.24
C LEU A 221 9.91 16.35 0.12
N ILE A 222 8.94 15.71 0.77
CA ILE A 222 9.11 15.03 2.06
C ILE A 222 10.15 13.89 1.96
N VAL A 223 10.06 13.07 0.91
CA VAL A 223 11.02 11.97 0.67
C VAL A 223 12.42 12.52 0.41
N SER A 224 12.52 13.56 -0.41
CA SER A 224 13.80 14.22 -0.74
C SER A 224 14.43 14.85 0.51
N TYR A 225 13.62 15.53 1.34
CA TYR A 225 14.03 16.07 2.62
C TYR A 225 14.54 14.99 3.58
N PHE A 226 13.83 13.86 3.67
CA PHE A 226 14.25 12.74 4.51
C PHE A 226 15.63 12.20 4.09
N PHE A 227 15.87 12.04 2.79
CA PHE A 227 17.18 11.60 2.29
C PHE A 227 18.29 12.60 2.55
N LEU A 228 18.01 13.91 2.41
CA LEU A 228 18.96 14.97 2.67
C LEU A 228 19.38 14.98 4.15
N VAL A 229 18.42 15.06 5.06
CA VAL A 229 18.70 15.10 6.51
C VAL A 229 19.38 13.83 6.99
N SER A 230 18.93 12.66 6.51
CA SER A 230 19.54 11.38 6.88
C SER A 230 20.99 11.27 6.40
N SER A 231 21.27 11.73 5.18
CA SER A 231 22.63 11.71 4.64
C SER A 231 23.53 12.72 5.36
N TRP A 232 23.02 13.90 5.71
CA TRP A 232 23.75 14.90 6.49
C TRP A 232 24.16 14.37 7.87
N LEU A 233 23.21 13.78 8.61
CA LEU A 233 23.49 13.20 9.93
C LEU A 233 24.53 12.06 9.85
N LEU A 234 24.48 11.26 8.79
CA LEU A 234 25.47 10.22 8.55
C LEU A 234 26.87 10.80 8.31
N THR A 235 26.99 11.85 7.51
CA THR A 235 28.28 12.51 7.25
C THR A 235 28.91 13.01 8.54
N ILE A 236 28.11 13.60 9.45
CA ILE A 236 28.61 14.03 10.78
C ILE A 236 29.11 12.83 11.60
N GLN A 237 28.38 11.72 11.60
CA GLN A 237 28.81 10.50 12.30
C GLN A 237 30.13 9.95 11.73
N VAL A 238 30.26 9.93 10.40
CA VAL A 238 31.50 9.50 9.72
C VAL A 238 32.65 10.43 10.06
N TYR A 239 32.43 11.75 10.03
CA TYR A 239 33.44 12.75 10.39
C TYR A 239 33.90 12.58 11.85
N ASN A 240 32.98 12.37 12.79
CA ASN A 240 33.33 12.16 14.20
C ASN A 240 34.08 10.84 14.44
N ILE A 241 33.85 9.81 13.63
CA ILE A 241 34.63 8.55 13.66
C ILE A 241 36.03 8.77 13.07
N HIS A 242 36.11 9.55 11.99
CA HIS A 242 37.37 9.92 11.35
C HIS A 242 38.26 10.74 12.29
N GLU A 243 37.72 11.77 12.94
CA GLU A 243 38.45 12.64 13.88
C GLU A 243 39.02 11.85 15.07
N LYS A 244 38.35 10.76 15.48
CA LYS A 244 38.84 9.85 16.54
C LYS A 244 39.89 8.85 16.05
N GLY A 245 40.30 8.90 14.78
CA GLY A 245 41.25 7.95 14.19
C GLY A 245 40.69 6.52 14.06
N GLN A 246 39.37 6.35 14.16
CA GLN A 246 38.70 5.04 14.21
C GLN A 246 38.09 4.65 12.86
N LEU A 247 38.50 5.30 11.75
CA LEU A 247 37.92 5.01 10.44
C LEU A 247 38.47 3.68 9.90
N SER A 248 37.73 2.61 10.18
CA SER A 248 37.99 1.26 9.65
C SER A 248 36.86 0.86 8.70
N PHE A 249 37.16 0.05 7.69
CA PHE A 249 36.17 -0.59 6.82
C PHE A 249 35.08 -1.32 7.62
N LYS A 250 35.42 -1.86 8.80
CA LYS A 250 34.45 -2.48 9.72
C LYS A 250 33.41 -1.47 10.22
N ASN A 251 33.83 -0.26 10.56
CA ASN A 251 32.93 0.79 11.07
C ASN A 251 32.06 1.36 9.95
N ILE A 252 32.59 1.44 8.72
CA ILE A 252 31.82 1.79 7.53
C ILE A 252 30.75 0.71 7.25
N GLY A 253 31.11 -0.58 7.32
CA GLY A 253 30.16 -1.68 7.16
C GLY A 253 29.04 -1.65 8.20
N ILE A 254 29.36 -1.43 9.47
CA ILE A 254 28.37 -1.28 10.55
C ILE A 254 27.45 -0.07 10.30
N LEU A 255 27.98 1.05 9.82
CA LEU A 255 27.18 2.23 9.48
C LEU A 255 26.19 1.97 8.33
N ILE A 256 26.60 1.22 7.30
CA ILE A 256 25.73 0.84 6.19
C ILE A 256 24.63 -0.11 6.68
N ILE A 257 24.97 -1.12 7.47
CA ILE A 257 24.00 -2.06 8.04
C ILE A 257 22.95 -1.30 8.87
N ASN A 258 23.39 -0.49 9.82
CA ASN A 258 22.49 0.29 10.69
C ASN A 258 21.62 1.33 9.94
N ARG A 259 21.94 1.65 8.68
CA ARG A 259 21.18 2.60 7.85
C ARG A 259 20.04 1.91 7.11
N TYR A 260 20.27 0.70 6.61
CA TYR A 260 19.35 0.00 5.71
C TYR A 260 18.63 -1.20 6.34
N PHE A 261 19.10 -1.70 7.49
CA PHE A 261 18.57 -2.85 8.22
C PHE A 261 18.35 -2.50 9.69
#